data_AF-A0A961KZQ5-F1
#
_entry.id   AF-A0A961KZQ5-F1
#
_cell.length_a   1.000
_cell.length_b   1.000
_cell.length_c   1.000
_cell.angle_alpha   90.00
_cell.angle_beta   90.00
_cell.angle_gamma   90.00
#
_symmetry.space_group_name_H-M   'P 1'
#
loop_
_entity.id
_entity.type
_entity.pdbx_description
1 polymer ?
#
loop_
_entity_poly.entity_id
_entity_poly.type
_entity_poly.pdbx_seq_one_letter_code
_entity_poly.pdbx_strand_id
1 'polypeptide(L)' 'MIVKAVALFLVAMLVLGMVGKWRRPGAGARQRGPAIEPARKCRVCDTYLIGSSPDACGRPDCPNR' A
#
# COMPACT_ATOMS: atom_id res chain seq x y z
N MET A 1 -43.70 -9.29 -15.63
CA MET A 1 -43.52 -9.01 -14.18
C MET A 1 -42.09 -9.21 -13.72
N ILE A 2 -41.46 -10.35 -14.02
CA ILE A 2 -40.05 -10.64 -13.68
C ILE A 2 -39.05 -9.60 -14.22
N VAL A 3 -39.16 -9.19 -15.49
CA VAL A 3 -38.24 -8.22 -16.09
C VAL A 3 -38.24 -6.89 -15.35
N LYS A 4 -39.41 -6.47 -14.86
CA LYS A 4 -39.60 -5.22 -14.13
C LYS A 4 -38.96 -5.28 -12.74
N ALA A 5 -39.05 -6.44 -12.08
CA ALA A 5 -38.36 -6.68 -10.81
C ALA A 5 -36.83 -6.69 -10.96
N VAL A 6 -36.32 -7.35 -12.01
CA VAL A 6 -34.87 -7.40 -12.30
C VAL A 6 -34.34 -5.99 -12.63
N ALA A 7 -35.09 -5.21 -13.41
CA ALA A 7 -34.72 -3.82 -13.73
C ALA A 7 -34.63 -2.95 -12.47
N LEU A 8 -35.62 -3.04 -11.56
CA LEU A 8 -35.58 -2.28 -10.30
C LEU A 8 -34.42 -2.70 -9.40
N PHE A 9 -34.10 -3.98 -9.34
CA PHE A 9 -32.98 -4.49 -8.57
C PHE A 9 -31.63 -3.97 -9.08
N LEU A 10 -31.42 -3.98 -10.41
CA LEU A 10 -30.20 -3.46 -11.04
C LEU A 10 -30.04 -1.96 -10.79
N VAL A 11 -31.12 -1.19 -10.92
CA VAL A 11 -31.12 0.25 -10.61
C VAL A 11 -30.77 0.48 -9.14
N ALA A 12 -31.36 -0.28 -8.22
CA ALA A 12 -31.06 -0.15 -6.78
C ALA A 12 -29.57 -0.42 -6.48
N MET A 13 -28.98 -1.48 -7.05
CA MET A 13 -27.56 -1.80 -6.89
C MET A 13 -26.65 -0.68 -7.42
N LEU A 14 -26.99 -0.09 -8.56
CA LEU A 14 -26.23 1.01 -9.15
C LEU A 14 -26.27 2.26 -8.25
N VAL A 15 -27.44 2.60 -7.71
CA VAL A 15 -27.61 3.71 -6.78
C VAL A 15 -26.81 3.47 -5.48
N LEU A 16 -26.89 2.27 -4.90
CA LEU A 16 -26.10 1.93 -3.70
C LEU A 16 -24.58 2.07 -3.96
N GLY A 17 -24.10 1.62 -5.13
CA GLY A 17 -22.70 1.76 -5.52
C GLY A 17 -22.26 3.22 -5.65
N MET A 18 -23.09 4.06 -6.29
CA MET A 18 -22.82 5.49 -6.42
C MET A 18 -22.85 6.22 -5.07
N VAL A 19 -23.81 5.91 -4.20
CA VAL A 19 -23.88 6.47 -2.84
C VAL A 19 -22.67 6.01 -2.01
N GLY A 20 -22.24 4.76 -2.14
CA GLY A 20 -21.03 4.25 -1.49
C GLY A 20 -19.77 4.98 -1.94
N LYS A 21 -19.64 5.22 -3.26
CA LYS A 21 -18.55 6.01 -3.85
C LYS A 21 -18.56 7.46 -3.36
N TRP A 22 -19.74 8.09 -3.30
CA TRP A 22 -19.89 9.50 -2.91
C TRP A 22 -19.67 9.72 -1.40
N ARG A 23 -20.14 8.80 -0.54
CA ARG A 23 -19.94 8.90 0.92
C ARG A 23 -18.50 8.64 1.36
N ARG A 24 -17.70 7.91 0.58
CA ARG A 24 -16.27 7.66 0.87
C ARG A 24 -15.42 7.86 -0.38
N PRO A 25 -15.15 9.12 -0.77
CA PRO A 25 -14.21 9.44 -1.83
C PRO A 25 -12.79 9.06 -1.37
N GLY A 26 -12.39 7.80 -1.54
CA GLY A 26 -11.07 7.31 -1.13
C GLY A 26 -11.01 5.86 -0.68
N ALA A 27 -12.14 5.18 -0.43
CA ALA A 27 -12.12 3.78 0.01
C ALA A 27 -11.63 2.79 -1.06
N GLY A 28 -11.58 3.20 -2.34
CA GLY A 28 -11.00 2.43 -3.44
C GLY A 28 -9.57 2.82 -3.80
N ALA A 29 -9.00 3.84 -3.15
CA ALA A 29 -7.56 4.06 -3.22
C ALA A 29 -6.95 2.92 -2.42
N ARG A 30 -6.50 1.88 -3.13
CA ARG A 30 -5.59 0.83 -2.65
C ARG A 30 -4.58 1.57 -1.78
N GLN A 31 -4.77 1.50 -0.46
CA GLN A 31 -3.86 2.15 0.47
C GLN A 31 -2.52 1.56 0.09
N ARG A 32 -1.65 2.38 -0.51
CA ARG A 32 -0.26 2.01 -0.65
C ARG A 32 0.15 1.82 0.80
N GLY A 33 0.22 0.56 1.23
CA GLY A 33 0.79 0.23 2.53
C GLY A 33 2.13 0.94 2.66
N PRO A 34 2.64 1.12 3.89
CA PRO A 34 3.92 1.80 4.10
C PRO A 34 4.90 1.29 3.05
N ALA A 35 5.44 2.22 2.24
CA ALA A 35 6.37 1.87 1.19
C ALA A 35 7.46 1.05 1.87
N ILE A 36 7.62 -0.22 1.47
CA ILE A 36 8.67 -1.07 2.01
C ILE A 36 9.96 -0.31 1.69
N GLU A 37 10.59 0.26 2.72
CA GLU A 37 11.82 1.01 2.53
C GLU A 37 12.83 0.03 1.90
N PRO A 38 13.45 0.39 0.77
CA PRO A 38 14.39 -0.49 0.12
C PRO A 38 15.51 -0.80 1.12
N ALA A 39 15.70 -2.09 1.41
CA ALA A 39 16.76 -2.55 2.30
C ALA A 39 18.11 -2.03 1.78
N ARG A 40 18.73 -1.10 2.52
CA ARG A 40 20.01 -0.52 2.12
C ARG A 40 21.11 -1.52 2.47
N LYS A 41 22.10 -1.66 1.59
CA LYS A 41 23.31 -2.43 1.85
C LYS A 41 24.48 -1.49 2.13
N CYS A 42 25.38 -1.90 3.02
CA CYS A 42 26.65 -1.23 3.21
C CYS A 42 27.53 -1.42 1.96
N ARG A 43 28.08 -0.33 1.42
CA ARG A 43 28.97 -0.38 0.24
C ARG A 43 30.34 -1.01 0.52
N VAL A 44 30.70 -1.19 1.79
CA VAL A 44 32.04 -1.66 2.22
C VAL A 44 32.06 -3.16 2.48
N CYS A 45 31.02 -3.72 3.12
CA CYS A 45 30.94 -5.15 3.47
C CYS A 45 29.67 -5.84 2.95
N ASP A 46 28.95 -5.24 1.99
CA ASP A 46 27.74 -5.76 1.30
C ASP A 46 26.60 -6.27 2.20
N THR A 47 26.66 -5.93 3.49
CA THR A 47 25.72 -6.37 4.53
C THR A 47 24.51 -5.44 4.58
N TYR A 48 23.32 -6.00 4.84
CA TYR A 48 22.09 -5.22 5.00
C TYR A 48 22.15 -4.33 6.25
N LEU A 49 21.82 -3.06 6.08
CA LEU A 49 21.65 -2.07 7.15
C LEU A 49 20.22 -2.19 7.68
N ILE A 50 20.08 -2.55 8.96
CA ILE A 50 18.80 -2.55 9.66
C ILE A 50 18.65 -1.20 10.37
N GLY A 51 17.69 -0.39 9.91
CA GLY A 51 17.40 0.94 10.46
C GLY A 51 17.73 2.09 9.51
N SER A 52 17.31 3.31 9.87
CA SER A 52 17.37 4.51 9.02
C SER A 52 18.71 5.26 9.08
N SER A 53 19.76 4.68 9.67
CA SER A 53 21.05 5.36 9.77
C SER A 53 21.80 5.34 8.43
N PRO A 54 22.12 6.51 7.85
CA PRO A 54 22.69 6.62 6.51
C PRO A 54 24.14 6.13 6.41
N ASP A 55 24.93 6.18 7.50
CA ASP A 55 26.40 6.13 7.38
C ASP A 55 27.12 5.18 8.35
N ALA A 56 26.42 4.56 9.31
CA ALA A 56 27.06 3.72 10.31
C ALA A 56 26.97 2.24 9.91
N CYS A 57 27.99 1.72 9.24
CA CYS A 57 28.22 0.29 9.31
C CYS A 57 28.67 -0.06 10.74
N GLY A 58 27.73 -0.22 11.66
CA GLY A 58 27.99 -0.51 13.08
C GLY A 58 28.51 -1.92 13.35
N ARG A 59 28.97 -2.64 12.33
CA ARG A 59 29.52 -3.99 12.46
C ARG A 59 31.02 -3.92 12.73
N PRO A 60 31.53 -4.61 13.76
CA PRO A 60 32.96 -4.64 14.07
C PRO A 60 33.78 -5.32 12.96
N ASP A 61 33.15 -6.14 12.11
CA ASP A 61 33.80 -6.90 11.04
C ASP A 61 33.92 -6.13 9.71
N CYS A 62 33.44 -4.88 9.64
CA CYS A 62 33.48 -4.11 8.39
C CYS A 62 34.83 -3.36 8.28
N PRO A 63 35.59 -3.51 7.17
CA PRO A 63 37.01 -3.18 7.08
C PRO A 63 37.37 -1.68 7.05
N ASN A 64 36.43 -0.77 7.29
CA ASN A 64 36.65 0.68 7.19
C ASN A 64 36.02 1.40 8.39
N ARG A 65 36.60 1.16 9.57
CA ARG A 65 36.29 1.87 10.83
C ARG A 65 37.23 3.05 11.01
#